data_AF-A0A972JVD6-F1
#
_entry.id   AF-A0A972JVD6-F1
#
_cell.length_a   1.000
_cell.length_b   1.000
_cell.length_c   1.000
_cell.angle_alpha   90.00
_cell.angle_beta   90.00
_cell.angle_gamma   90.00
#
_symmetry.space_group_name_H-M   'P 1'
#
loop_
_entity.id
_entity.type
_entity.pdbx_description
1 polymer ?
#
loop_
_entity_poly.entity_id
_entity_poly.type
_entity_poly.pdbx_seq_one_letter_code
_entity_poly.pdbx_strand_id
1 'polypeptide(L)'
;MGYTATPFANVFINPDSEDEMLGSDLFPAHFIHCLDAPTNYCGAEKMFPDKDLSDNDFIREIDDAEDYIPLRHKKGQPIVDLPPSLRKAIRTFILSRAIRNLRGDKDNHCSMLINVSRFVDTQREMRLLTELYVDQLRKAIRFNYRLPPDKAQRDASISQLHRDFLEEYSNTDIDWTDVLAELNDATSAIKVFLVNSKSDEALDYTTYEKEGNALTAIAIGGLSLSRGLTIEGLTVSYIYRNSKMYDTLMQMGRWFGYRDGYEDLCRVYMSDVSYGWYCHISEAADELRMQVKRMRRERKKPSDFGLYVRAHPDTLIVTAQNKMHYAANRAFRVSYDGKLMETHILPDSAEKNDNNRYLLKAFFDDLKKLAVPHTDKTNSLLFRDVSWEHIQDFVLKFRFHTDMFDLQENIPRFIKEISDIYP
;
A
#
# COMPACT_ATOMS: atom_id res chain seq x y z
N MET A 1 5.91 -21.48 18.72
CA MET A 1 6.43 -20.39 17.86
C MET A 1 5.28 -19.95 16.97
N GLY A 2 4.91 -18.67 16.97
CA GLY A 2 3.77 -18.14 16.22
C GLY A 2 4.22 -17.17 15.13
N TYR A 3 3.51 -17.16 13.99
CA TYR A 3 3.78 -16.28 12.85
C TYR A 3 2.54 -15.44 12.59
N THR A 4 2.73 -14.14 12.30
CA THR A 4 1.63 -13.24 11.95
C THR A 4 2.09 -12.23 10.91
N ALA A 5 1.22 -11.96 9.93
CA ALA A 5 1.40 -10.88 8.97
C ALA A 5 0.93 -9.52 9.53
N THR A 6 0.07 -9.52 10.56
CA THR A 6 -0.47 -8.32 11.20
C THR A 6 -0.18 -8.37 12.70
N PRO A 7 0.93 -7.77 13.17
CA PRO A 7 1.36 -7.90 14.56
C PRO A 7 0.53 -7.05 15.53
N PHE A 8 -0.24 -6.07 15.03
CA PHE A 8 -0.97 -5.09 15.85
C PHE A 8 -1.83 -5.76 16.93
N ALA A 9 -2.71 -6.69 16.54
CA ALA A 9 -3.62 -7.35 17.49
C ALA A 9 -2.92 -8.15 18.60
N ASN A 10 -1.69 -8.63 18.37
CA ASN A 10 -0.95 -9.45 19.33
C ASN A 10 -0.16 -8.59 20.31
N VAL A 11 0.26 -7.39 19.90
CA VAL A 11 1.01 -6.44 20.74
C VAL A 11 0.11 -5.79 21.79
N PHE A 12 -1.20 -5.71 21.54
CA PHE A 12 -2.17 -5.16 22.49
C PHE A 12 -2.76 -6.18 23.48
N ILE A 13 -2.38 -7.45 23.38
CA ILE A 13 -2.81 -8.47 24.34
C ILE A 13 -2.15 -8.19 25.69
N ASN A 14 -2.91 -8.33 26.78
CA ASN A 14 -2.37 -8.13 28.13
C ASN A 14 -1.34 -9.24 28.44
N PRO A 15 -0.09 -8.90 28.76
CA PRO A 15 0.90 -9.91 29.15
C PRO A 15 0.58 -10.60 30.49
N ASP A 16 -0.25 -9.97 31.33
CA ASP A 16 -0.53 -10.41 32.71
C ASP A 16 -1.91 -11.08 32.87
N SER A 17 -2.65 -11.37 31.79
CA SER A 17 -3.94 -12.09 31.89
C SER A 17 -3.76 -13.60 32.12
N GLU A 18 -4.16 -14.07 33.30
CA GLU A 18 -4.23 -15.50 33.67
C GLU A 18 -5.65 -16.08 33.44
N ASP A 19 -6.30 -15.78 32.31
CA ASP A 19 -7.65 -16.35 32.05
C ASP A 19 -7.51 -17.85 31.70
N GLU A 20 -7.65 -18.71 32.72
CA GLU A 20 -7.42 -20.18 32.69
C GLU A 20 -8.23 -20.95 31.63
N MET A 21 -9.27 -20.34 31.01
CA MET A 21 -10.13 -21.00 30.01
C MET A 21 -9.63 -20.92 28.56
N LEU A 22 -8.61 -20.12 28.25
CA LEU A 22 -8.03 -20.00 26.91
C LEU A 22 -6.52 -20.20 26.99
N GLY A 23 -6.06 -21.45 26.88
CA GLY A 23 -4.65 -21.79 27.01
C GLY A 23 -3.71 -20.88 26.21
N SER A 24 -2.68 -20.35 26.89
CA SER A 24 -1.56 -19.57 26.34
C SER A 24 -1.97 -18.37 25.48
N ASP A 25 -2.03 -17.20 26.10
CA ASP A 25 -2.32 -15.94 25.40
C ASP A 25 -1.31 -15.67 24.27
N LEU A 26 -1.76 -15.00 23.19
CA LEU A 26 -0.96 -14.81 21.96
C LEU A 26 0.09 -13.69 22.07
N PHE A 27 0.27 -13.10 23.26
CA PHE A 27 1.29 -12.08 23.49
C PHE A 27 2.71 -12.69 23.36
N PRO A 28 3.64 -12.07 22.61
CA PRO A 28 4.99 -12.60 22.47
C PRO A 28 5.79 -12.49 23.78
N ALA A 29 5.91 -13.59 24.54
CA ALA A 29 6.59 -13.56 25.84
C ALA A 29 8.13 -13.46 25.75
N HIS A 30 8.74 -14.00 24.69
CA HIS A 30 10.21 -14.18 24.64
C HIS A 30 10.90 -13.24 23.66
N PHE A 31 10.37 -13.11 22.44
CA PHE A 31 10.96 -12.30 21.38
C PHE A 31 9.92 -11.95 20.31
N ILE A 32 10.21 -10.91 19.54
CA ILE A 32 9.54 -10.62 18.26
C ILE A 32 10.64 -10.44 17.23
N HIS A 33 10.46 -11.04 16.06
CA HIS A 33 11.40 -10.93 14.94
C HIS A 33 10.64 -10.43 13.71
N CYS A 34 11.04 -9.29 13.18
CA CYS A 34 10.56 -8.81 11.88
C CYS A 34 11.48 -9.38 10.79
N LEU A 35 10.89 -10.09 9.83
CA LEU A 35 11.58 -10.45 8.60
C LEU A 35 11.64 -9.22 7.71
N ASP A 36 12.82 -8.93 7.17
CA ASP A 36 12.96 -7.89 6.16
C ASP A 36 12.37 -8.39 4.83
N ALA A 37 11.68 -7.50 4.12
CA ALA A 37 11.11 -7.84 2.82
C ALA A 37 12.23 -7.93 1.77
N PRO A 38 12.23 -8.95 0.90
CA PRO A 38 13.13 -8.98 -0.24
C PRO A 38 12.78 -7.85 -1.24
N THR A 39 13.73 -7.47 -2.08
CA THR A 39 13.59 -6.33 -3.01
C THR A 39 12.49 -6.49 -4.06
N ASN A 40 12.05 -7.72 -4.33
CA ASN A 40 10.96 -8.05 -5.26
C ASN A 40 9.58 -8.14 -4.59
N TYR A 41 9.47 -7.80 -3.31
CA TYR A 41 8.19 -7.73 -2.62
C TYR A 41 7.57 -6.33 -2.75
N CYS A 42 6.36 -6.26 -3.30
CA CYS A 42 5.60 -5.02 -3.37
C CYS A 42 4.88 -4.77 -2.03
N GLY A 43 5.48 -3.94 -1.18
CA GLY A 43 5.00 -3.60 0.15
C GLY A 43 4.34 -2.23 0.26
N ALA A 44 3.91 -1.88 1.47
CA ALA A 44 3.24 -0.62 1.74
C ALA A 44 4.12 0.61 1.46
N GLU A 45 5.41 0.57 1.81
CA GLU A 45 6.39 1.63 1.49
C GLU A 45 6.45 1.97 -0.01
N LYS A 46 6.28 0.97 -0.88
CA LYS A 46 6.35 1.15 -2.34
C LYS A 46 5.05 1.65 -2.94
N MET A 47 3.91 1.22 -2.39
CA MET A 47 2.58 1.62 -2.89
C MET A 47 2.06 2.92 -2.27
N PHE A 48 2.59 3.32 -1.11
CA PHE A 48 2.20 4.52 -0.38
C PHE A 48 3.45 5.35 0.03
N PRO A 49 4.32 5.74 -0.93
CA PRO A 49 5.60 6.38 -0.63
C PRO A 49 5.46 7.83 -0.13
N ASP A 50 4.43 8.55 -0.59
CA ASP A 50 4.16 9.96 -0.25
C ASP A 50 2.68 10.21 0.05
N LYS A 51 2.37 11.31 0.75
CA LYS A 51 0.99 11.69 1.10
C LYS A 51 0.19 12.25 -0.08
N ASP A 52 0.83 12.50 -1.22
CA ASP A 52 0.17 13.01 -2.41
C ASP A 52 -0.22 11.87 -3.35
N LEU A 53 -1.51 11.76 -3.63
CA LEU A 53 -2.08 10.78 -4.56
C LEU A 53 -1.67 11.04 -6.01
N SER A 54 -1.37 12.29 -6.36
CA SER A 54 -1.20 12.71 -7.76
C SER A 54 0.06 12.15 -8.43
N ASP A 55 1.09 11.82 -7.66
CA ASP A 55 2.36 11.24 -8.15
C ASP A 55 2.45 9.71 -7.93
N ASN A 56 1.32 9.03 -7.65
CA ASN A 56 1.32 7.60 -7.35
C ASN A 56 1.02 6.72 -8.58
N ASP A 57 2.00 5.92 -9.01
CA ASP A 57 1.87 5.01 -10.16
C ASP A 57 0.83 3.89 -9.95
N PHE A 58 0.58 3.49 -8.70
CA PHE A 58 -0.28 2.36 -8.36
C PHE A 58 -1.72 2.77 -8.06
N ILE A 59 -1.93 3.95 -7.47
CA ILE A 59 -3.22 4.34 -6.90
C ILE A 59 -4.04 5.19 -7.87
N ARG A 60 -5.33 4.90 -7.99
CA ARG A 60 -6.30 5.71 -8.74
C ARG A 60 -7.43 6.12 -7.82
N GLU A 61 -7.80 7.39 -7.83
CA GLU A 61 -8.88 7.89 -6.99
C GLU A 61 -10.26 7.37 -7.46
N ILE A 62 -11.13 7.09 -6.49
CA ILE A 62 -12.56 6.88 -6.72
C ILE A 62 -13.33 8.07 -6.12
N ASP A 63 -13.83 8.93 -7.00
CA ASP A 63 -14.58 10.16 -6.67
C ASP A 63 -16.04 10.13 -7.18
N ASP A 64 -16.40 9.12 -7.99
CA ASP A 64 -17.67 9.04 -8.73
C ASP A 64 -18.64 7.99 -8.18
N ALA A 65 -18.18 7.06 -7.35
CA ALA A 65 -18.96 5.87 -7.01
C ALA A 65 -20.11 6.12 -6.02
N GLU A 66 -20.12 7.24 -5.28
CA GLU A 66 -21.18 7.54 -4.29
C GLU A 66 -22.56 7.69 -4.95
N ASP A 67 -22.62 8.23 -6.18
CA ASP A 67 -23.86 8.42 -6.93
C ASP A 67 -24.48 7.10 -7.42
N TYR A 68 -23.68 6.05 -7.51
CA TYR A 68 -24.09 4.73 -8.00
C TYR A 68 -24.27 3.72 -6.86
N ILE A 69 -23.37 3.76 -5.88
CA ILE A 69 -23.31 2.84 -4.76
C ILE A 69 -23.01 3.65 -3.49
N PRO A 70 -24.01 4.27 -2.85
CA PRO A 70 -23.76 5.07 -1.66
C PRO A 70 -23.09 4.25 -0.56
N LEU A 71 -22.07 4.79 0.11
CA LEU A 71 -21.38 4.11 1.22
C LEU A 71 -22.35 3.70 2.34
N ARG A 72 -23.45 4.46 2.49
CA ARG A 72 -24.53 4.20 3.43
C ARG A 72 -25.83 3.88 2.68
N HIS A 73 -25.99 2.63 2.30
CA HIS A 73 -27.20 2.13 1.66
C HIS A 73 -27.91 1.03 2.45
N LYS A 74 -29.20 0.83 2.14
CA LYS A 74 -29.99 -0.28 2.68
C LYS A 74 -29.76 -1.55 1.85
N LYS A 75 -29.95 -2.71 2.48
CA LYS A 75 -29.98 -4.00 1.78
C LYS A 75 -31.10 -3.96 0.72
N GLY A 76 -30.79 -4.37 -0.51
CA GLY A 76 -31.75 -4.40 -1.63
C GLY A 76 -32.01 -3.03 -2.28
N GLN A 77 -31.23 -2.01 -1.97
CA GLN A 77 -31.23 -0.78 -2.75
C GLN A 77 -30.64 -1.08 -4.13
N PRO A 78 -31.39 -0.80 -5.23
CA PRO A 78 -30.96 -1.17 -6.57
C PRO A 78 -29.78 -0.31 -7.04
N ILE A 79 -28.86 -0.94 -7.76
CA ILE A 79 -27.77 -0.28 -8.47
C ILE A 79 -28.20 -0.06 -9.93
N VAL A 80 -28.11 1.19 -10.39
CA VAL A 80 -28.55 1.54 -11.75
C VAL A 80 -27.49 1.22 -12.79
N ASP A 81 -26.22 1.51 -12.50
CA ASP A 81 -25.11 1.30 -13.42
C ASP A 81 -23.76 1.18 -12.67
N LEU A 82 -22.71 0.78 -13.40
CA LEU A 82 -21.33 0.82 -12.91
C LEU A 82 -20.80 2.27 -12.90
N PRO A 83 -20.11 2.68 -11.83
CA PRO A 83 -19.34 3.93 -11.83
C PRO A 83 -18.36 4.01 -13.03
N PRO A 84 -18.20 5.19 -13.66
CA PRO A 84 -17.17 5.43 -14.66
C PRO A 84 -15.77 4.92 -14.29
N SER A 85 -15.33 5.14 -13.05
CA SER A 85 -14.04 4.67 -12.51
C SER A 85 -13.95 3.15 -12.48
N LEU A 86 -15.02 2.44 -12.12
CA LEU A 86 -15.07 0.98 -12.17
C LEU A 86 -15.04 0.46 -13.61
N ARG A 87 -15.72 1.15 -14.54
CA ARG A 87 -15.61 0.82 -15.98
C ARG A 87 -14.17 0.98 -16.47
N LYS A 88 -13.48 2.06 -16.06
CA LYS A 88 -12.04 2.26 -16.33
C LYS A 88 -11.18 1.15 -15.70
N ALA A 89 -11.44 0.76 -14.45
CA ALA A 89 -10.72 -0.32 -13.78
C ALA A 89 -10.87 -1.66 -14.52
N ILE A 90 -12.06 -1.99 -15.04
CA ILE A 90 -12.27 -3.20 -15.84
C ILE A 90 -11.49 -3.15 -17.16
N ARG A 91 -11.49 -2.01 -17.86
CA ARG A 91 -10.69 -1.82 -19.09
C ARG A 91 -9.19 -1.93 -18.80
N THR A 92 -8.74 -1.31 -17.72
CA THR A 92 -7.37 -1.38 -17.21
C THR A 92 -6.94 -2.82 -16.89
N PHE A 93 -7.85 -3.63 -16.33
CA PHE A 93 -7.61 -5.05 -16.10
C PHE A 93 -7.45 -5.84 -17.41
N ILE A 94 -8.33 -5.63 -18.39
CA ILE A 94 -8.24 -6.26 -19.72
C ILE A 94 -6.90 -5.90 -20.40
N LEU A 95 -6.51 -4.62 -20.36
CA LEU A 95 -5.23 -4.14 -20.89
C LEU A 95 -4.04 -4.77 -20.18
N SER A 96 -4.06 -4.80 -18.85
CA SER A 96 -3.00 -5.43 -18.05
C SER A 96 -2.85 -6.92 -18.40
N ARG A 97 -3.96 -7.66 -18.62
CA ARG A 97 -3.91 -9.05 -19.07
C ARG A 97 -3.31 -9.21 -20.46
N ALA A 98 -3.68 -8.36 -21.41
CA ALA A 98 -3.10 -8.39 -22.76
C ALA A 98 -1.58 -8.15 -22.71
N ILE A 99 -1.13 -7.16 -21.94
CA ILE A 99 0.30 -6.87 -21.74
C ILE A 99 1.02 -8.05 -21.07
N ARG A 100 0.44 -8.65 -20.02
CA ARG A 100 0.98 -9.86 -19.38
C ARG A 100 1.15 -11.01 -20.37
N ASN A 101 0.14 -11.26 -21.21
CA ASN A 101 0.23 -12.30 -22.24
C ASN A 101 1.39 -12.04 -23.21
N LEU A 102 1.57 -10.79 -23.66
CA LEU A 102 2.66 -10.39 -24.56
C LEU A 102 4.04 -10.53 -23.91
N ARG A 103 4.13 -10.43 -22.57
CA ARG A 103 5.34 -10.70 -21.79
C ARG A 103 5.62 -12.19 -21.56
N GLY A 104 4.81 -13.09 -22.10
CA GLY A 104 4.93 -14.54 -21.91
C GLY A 104 4.29 -15.05 -20.61
N ASP A 105 3.46 -14.23 -19.94
CA ASP A 105 2.81 -14.55 -18.68
C ASP A 105 1.36 -15.07 -18.86
N LYS A 106 1.10 -15.71 -20.01
CA LYS A 106 -0.23 -16.22 -20.41
C LYS A 106 -0.66 -17.42 -19.57
N ASP A 107 0.29 -18.24 -19.12
CA ASP A 107 0.01 -19.48 -18.39
C ASP A 107 -0.11 -19.29 -16.87
N ASN A 108 0.03 -18.05 -16.38
CA ASN A 108 -0.16 -17.72 -14.97
C ASN A 108 -1.53 -17.08 -14.71
N HIS A 109 -2.02 -17.25 -13.48
CA HIS A 109 -3.25 -16.64 -13.01
C HIS A 109 -3.22 -15.10 -13.13
N CYS A 110 -4.37 -14.51 -13.44
CA CYS A 110 -4.53 -13.06 -13.53
C CYS A 110 -5.90 -12.64 -13.00
N SER A 111 -5.90 -11.84 -11.94
CA SER A 111 -7.12 -11.58 -11.19
C SER A 111 -7.38 -10.09 -10.95
N MET A 112 -8.66 -9.74 -10.93
CA MET A 112 -9.18 -8.45 -10.49
C MET A 112 -10.04 -8.65 -9.24
N LEU A 113 -9.96 -7.72 -8.28
CA LEU A 113 -10.78 -7.70 -7.08
C LEU A 113 -11.74 -6.50 -7.11
N ILE A 114 -13.03 -6.72 -6.90
CA ILE A 114 -14.04 -5.66 -6.74
C ILE A 114 -14.69 -5.80 -5.36
N ASN A 115 -14.51 -4.80 -4.50
CA ASN A 115 -15.05 -4.74 -3.15
C ASN A 115 -15.77 -3.40 -2.90
N VAL A 116 -17.09 -3.41 -3.12
CA VAL A 116 -17.92 -2.19 -3.08
C VAL A 116 -19.01 -2.22 -2.01
N SER A 117 -19.39 -3.40 -1.50
CA SER A 117 -20.46 -3.52 -0.51
C SER A 117 -20.33 -4.78 0.33
N ARG A 118 -20.88 -4.74 1.56
CA ARG A 118 -21.01 -5.91 2.44
C ARG A 118 -22.23 -6.77 2.12
N PHE A 119 -23.19 -6.25 1.37
CA PHE A 119 -24.46 -6.93 1.11
C PHE A 119 -24.36 -7.82 -0.12
N VAL A 120 -24.69 -9.09 0.03
CA VAL A 120 -24.65 -10.09 -1.06
C VAL A 120 -25.57 -9.69 -2.22
N ASP A 121 -26.71 -9.08 -1.96
CA ASP A 121 -27.64 -8.65 -3.03
C ASP A 121 -27.01 -7.56 -3.91
N THR A 122 -26.38 -6.56 -3.29
CA THR A 122 -25.60 -5.54 -4.02
C THR A 122 -24.48 -6.19 -4.83
N GLN A 123 -23.77 -7.18 -4.26
CA GLN A 123 -22.68 -7.87 -4.96
C GLN A 123 -23.18 -8.67 -6.18
N ARG A 124 -24.38 -9.26 -6.11
CA ARG A 124 -25.03 -9.94 -7.24
C ARG A 124 -25.41 -8.98 -8.37
N GLU A 125 -25.98 -7.84 -8.03
CA GLU A 125 -26.27 -6.79 -9.02
C GLU A 125 -24.99 -6.27 -9.67
N MET A 126 -23.94 -6.03 -8.88
CA MET A 126 -22.63 -5.65 -9.41
C MET A 126 -22.02 -6.70 -10.33
N ARG A 127 -22.18 -7.98 -10.01
CA ARG A 127 -21.77 -9.07 -10.89
C ARG A 127 -22.49 -9.01 -12.24
N LEU A 128 -23.81 -8.88 -12.23
CA LEU A 128 -24.59 -8.80 -13.46
C LEU A 128 -24.13 -7.62 -14.33
N LEU A 129 -23.99 -6.43 -13.75
CA LEU A 129 -23.55 -5.24 -14.46
C LEU A 129 -22.11 -5.38 -15.00
N THR A 130 -21.22 -6.01 -14.22
CA THR A 130 -19.84 -6.31 -14.63
C THR A 130 -19.82 -7.30 -15.80
N GLU A 131 -20.59 -8.39 -15.74
CA GLU A 131 -20.69 -9.38 -16.81
C GLU A 131 -21.23 -8.75 -18.10
N LEU A 132 -22.27 -7.91 -18.00
CA LEU A 132 -22.82 -7.17 -19.14
C LEU A 132 -21.78 -6.25 -19.78
N TYR A 133 -21.01 -5.52 -18.97
CA TYR A 133 -19.98 -4.61 -19.48
C TYR A 133 -18.80 -5.37 -20.11
N VAL A 134 -18.35 -6.46 -19.49
CA VAL A 134 -17.30 -7.32 -20.05
C VAL A 134 -17.75 -7.95 -21.37
N ASP A 135 -19.01 -8.39 -21.48
CA ASP A 135 -19.55 -8.94 -22.72
C ASP A 135 -19.67 -7.88 -23.83
N GLN A 136 -20.06 -6.65 -23.48
CA GLN A 136 -20.03 -5.51 -24.40
C GLN A 136 -18.61 -5.26 -24.95
N LEU A 137 -17.61 -5.19 -24.07
CA LEU A 137 -16.21 -5.01 -24.47
C LEU A 137 -15.73 -6.19 -25.32
N ARG A 138 -16.03 -7.43 -24.93
CA ARG A 138 -15.66 -8.65 -25.66
C ARG A 138 -16.21 -8.64 -27.09
N LYS A 139 -17.47 -8.24 -27.28
CA LYS A 139 -18.09 -8.11 -28.60
C LYS A 139 -17.38 -7.03 -29.43
N ALA A 140 -17.20 -5.83 -28.88
CA ALA A 140 -16.51 -4.74 -29.56
C ALA A 140 -15.08 -5.13 -29.98
N ILE A 141 -14.32 -5.75 -29.08
CA ILE A 141 -12.96 -6.25 -29.35
C ILE A 141 -12.98 -7.30 -30.45
N ARG A 142 -13.86 -8.30 -30.39
CA ARG A 142 -13.93 -9.39 -31.38
C ARG A 142 -14.13 -8.87 -32.81
N PHE A 143 -14.90 -7.80 -32.99
CA PHE A 143 -15.12 -7.20 -34.31
C PHE A 143 -13.94 -6.34 -34.80
N ASN A 144 -13.09 -5.84 -33.90
CA ASN A 144 -12.10 -4.81 -34.21
C ASN A 144 -10.63 -5.23 -34.04
N TYR A 145 -10.32 -6.31 -33.31
CA TYR A 145 -8.94 -6.66 -32.89
C TYR A 145 -7.94 -6.95 -34.03
N ARG A 146 -8.42 -7.30 -35.22
CA ARG A 146 -7.58 -7.52 -36.42
C ARG A 146 -7.59 -6.34 -37.40
N LEU A 147 -8.29 -5.26 -37.07
CA LEU A 147 -8.29 -4.07 -37.90
C LEU A 147 -7.05 -3.22 -37.63
N PRO A 148 -6.58 -2.43 -38.61
CA PRO A 148 -5.63 -1.35 -38.37
C PRO A 148 -6.11 -0.43 -37.23
N PRO A 149 -5.21 0.05 -36.35
CA PRO A 149 -5.58 0.84 -35.17
C PRO A 149 -6.48 2.05 -35.47
N ASP A 150 -6.22 2.77 -36.57
CA ASP A 150 -7.00 3.92 -37.04
C ASP A 150 -8.45 3.58 -37.38
N LYS A 151 -8.71 2.35 -37.84
CA LYS A 151 -10.07 1.86 -38.12
C LYS A 151 -10.72 1.28 -36.88
N ALA A 152 -9.98 0.52 -36.08
CA ALA A 152 -10.46 -0.10 -34.86
C ALA A 152 -10.96 0.95 -33.84
N GLN A 153 -10.23 2.07 -33.72
CA GLN A 153 -10.55 3.17 -32.79
C GLN A 153 -11.81 3.97 -33.18
N ARG A 154 -12.46 3.69 -34.31
CA ARG A 154 -13.78 4.25 -34.62
C ARG A 154 -14.88 3.69 -33.72
N ASP A 155 -14.67 2.48 -33.17
CA ASP A 155 -15.52 1.94 -32.12
C ASP A 155 -15.24 2.65 -30.78
N ALA A 156 -16.30 3.07 -30.10
CA ALA A 156 -16.19 3.82 -28.84
C ALA A 156 -15.46 3.03 -27.74
N SER A 157 -15.66 1.71 -27.66
CA SER A 157 -15.03 0.86 -26.65
C SER A 157 -13.54 0.71 -26.91
N ILE A 158 -13.15 0.56 -28.18
CA ILE A 158 -11.74 0.48 -28.58
C ILE A 158 -11.04 1.82 -28.38
N SER A 159 -11.71 2.93 -28.69
CA SER A 159 -11.21 4.27 -28.39
C SER A 159 -10.97 4.47 -26.88
N GLN A 160 -11.90 4.02 -26.03
CA GLN A 160 -11.73 4.05 -24.58
C GLN A 160 -10.54 3.19 -24.11
N LEU A 161 -10.42 1.96 -24.60
CA LEU A 161 -9.28 1.09 -24.27
C LEU A 161 -7.94 1.70 -24.72
N HIS A 162 -7.89 2.33 -25.89
CA HIS A 162 -6.68 3.01 -26.36
C HIS A 162 -6.29 4.20 -25.48
N ARG A 163 -7.26 5.02 -25.07
CA ARG A 163 -7.00 6.15 -24.16
C ARG A 163 -6.47 5.66 -22.82
N ASP A 164 -7.13 4.66 -22.23
CA ASP A 164 -6.70 4.10 -20.95
C ASP A 164 -5.32 3.41 -21.07
N PHE A 165 -4.98 2.82 -22.22
CA PHE A 165 -3.65 2.28 -22.48
C PHE A 165 -2.58 3.36 -22.48
N LEU A 166 -2.82 4.49 -23.16
CA LEU A 166 -1.87 5.60 -23.19
C LEU A 166 -1.71 6.26 -21.82
N GLU A 167 -2.79 6.35 -21.05
CA GLU A 167 -2.77 6.95 -19.72
C GLU A 167 -2.04 6.04 -18.71
N GLU A 168 -2.31 4.73 -18.74
CA GLU A 168 -1.84 3.82 -17.70
C GLU A 168 -0.53 3.10 -18.05
N TYR A 169 -0.27 2.84 -19.34
CA TYR A 169 0.77 1.90 -19.79
C TYR A 169 1.64 2.43 -20.93
N SER A 170 1.65 3.73 -21.18
CA SER A 170 2.50 4.35 -22.22
C SER A 170 4.01 4.19 -21.97
N ASN A 171 4.41 3.98 -20.72
CA ASN A 171 5.80 3.75 -20.34
C ASN A 171 6.25 2.28 -20.52
N THR A 172 5.38 1.40 -21.02
CA THR A 172 5.75 0.00 -21.29
C THR A 172 6.39 -0.14 -22.67
N ASP A 173 7.27 -1.13 -22.85
CA ASP A 173 7.93 -1.42 -24.14
C ASP A 173 7.01 -2.09 -25.18
N ILE A 174 5.69 -2.00 -25.01
CA ILE A 174 4.70 -2.72 -25.83
C ILE A 174 3.87 -1.73 -26.62
N ASP A 175 3.77 -1.95 -27.93
CA ASP A 175 2.98 -1.09 -28.82
C ASP A 175 1.48 -1.39 -28.73
N TRP A 176 0.67 -0.34 -28.89
CA TRP A 176 -0.80 -0.46 -28.93
C TRP A 176 -1.29 -1.47 -29.98
N THR A 177 -0.60 -1.58 -31.11
CA THR A 177 -0.96 -2.52 -32.19
C THR A 177 -0.90 -3.97 -31.69
N ASP A 178 0.12 -4.32 -30.90
CA ASP A 178 0.27 -5.66 -30.33
C ASP A 178 -0.77 -5.90 -29.23
N VAL A 179 -1.00 -4.89 -28.38
CA VAL A 179 -2.07 -4.94 -27.37
C VAL A 179 -3.42 -5.21 -28.04
N LEU A 180 -3.77 -4.42 -29.07
CA LEU A 180 -5.03 -4.54 -29.80
C LEU A 180 -5.22 -5.96 -30.36
N ALA A 181 -4.17 -6.57 -30.91
CA ALA A 181 -4.22 -7.93 -31.44
C ALA A 181 -4.44 -8.99 -30.34
N GLU A 182 -3.86 -8.79 -29.14
CA GLU A 182 -3.98 -9.73 -28.01
C GLU A 182 -5.28 -9.54 -27.20
N LEU A 183 -5.96 -8.39 -27.32
CA LEU A 183 -7.19 -8.08 -26.57
C LEU A 183 -8.27 -9.18 -26.69
N ASN A 184 -8.41 -9.82 -27.85
CA ASN A 184 -9.43 -10.85 -28.04
C ASN A 184 -9.18 -12.08 -27.15
N ASP A 185 -7.92 -12.50 -27.02
CA ASP A 185 -7.53 -13.62 -26.17
C ASP A 185 -7.65 -13.25 -24.69
N ALA A 186 -7.13 -12.07 -24.32
CA ALA A 186 -7.21 -11.55 -22.96
C ALA A 186 -8.67 -11.48 -22.45
N THR A 187 -9.59 -10.96 -23.26
CA THR A 187 -11.00 -10.77 -22.85
C THR A 187 -11.82 -12.06 -22.90
N SER A 188 -11.43 -13.01 -23.76
CA SER A 188 -12.12 -14.31 -23.86
C SER A 188 -11.84 -15.21 -22.66
N ALA A 189 -10.68 -15.06 -22.02
CA ALA A 189 -10.29 -15.82 -20.83
C ALA A 189 -11.03 -15.38 -19.54
N ILE A 190 -11.63 -14.19 -19.53
CA ILE A 190 -12.22 -13.59 -18.31
C ILE A 190 -13.46 -14.34 -17.85
N LYS A 191 -13.43 -14.77 -16.58
CA LYS A 191 -14.58 -15.28 -15.83
C LYS A 191 -14.89 -14.36 -14.64
N VAL A 192 -16.16 -14.08 -14.39
CA VAL A 192 -16.61 -13.23 -13.27
C VAL A 192 -17.18 -14.12 -12.17
N PHE A 193 -16.66 -13.98 -10.95
CA PHE A 193 -17.04 -14.79 -9.79
C PHE A 193 -17.65 -13.94 -8.69
N LEU A 194 -18.71 -14.45 -8.07
CA LEU A 194 -19.25 -13.90 -6.83
C LEU A 194 -18.71 -14.71 -5.64
N VAL A 195 -17.72 -14.16 -4.97
CA VAL A 195 -17.17 -14.75 -3.74
C VAL A 195 -18.16 -14.42 -2.61
N ASN A 196 -18.58 -15.45 -1.83
CA ASN A 196 -19.50 -15.43 -0.67
C ASN A 196 -20.91 -16.00 -0.89
N SER A 197 -21.13 -16.69 -2.00
CA SER A 197 -22.40 -17.32 -2.33
C SER A 197 -22.29 -18.84 -2.21
N LYS A 198 -23.09 -19.47 -1.35
CA LYS A 198 -23.16 -20.95 -1.25
C LYS A 198 -23.72 -21.61 -2.53
N SER A 199 -24.30 -20.82 -3.43
CA SER A 199 -25.00 -21.27 -4.64
C SER A 199 -24.25 -21.00 -5.94
N ASP A 200 -23.09 -20.32 -5.89
CA ASP A 200 -22.31 -19.99 -7.08
C ASP A 200 -21.04 -20.85 -7.17
N GLU A 201 -20.47 -20.93 -8.38
CA GLU A 201 -19.18 -21.56 -8.65
C GLU A 201 -18.10 -20.94 -7.75
N ALA A 202 -17.41 -21.80 -6.99
CA ALA A 202 -16.36 -21.35 -6.08
C ALA A 202 -15.12 -20.93 -6.87
N LEU A 203 -14.52 -19.82 -6.47
CA LEU A 203 -13.21 -19.41 -6.97
C LEU A 203 -12.15 -20.36 -6.41
N ASP A 204 -11.63 -21.25 -7.25
CA ASP A 204 -10.64 -22.25 -6.88
C ASP A 204 -9.51 -22.32 -7.92
N TYR A 205 -8.41 -21.63 -7.64
CA TYR A 205 -7.22 -21.65 -8.50
C TYR A 205 -6.58 -23.05 -8.59
N THR A 206 -6.61 -23.83 -7.51
CA THR A 206 -5.93 -25.12 -7.42
C THR A 206 -6.48 -26.17 -8.39
N THR A 207 -7.78 -26.08 -8.72
CA THR A 207 -8.39 -26.96 -9.71
C THR A 207 -7.87 -26.63 -11.11
N TYR A 208 -7.76 -25.34 -11.45
CA TYR A 208 -7.23 -24.91 -12.75
C TYR A 208 -5.74 -25.25 -12.91
N GLU A 209 -4.94 -25.06 -11.85
CA GLU A 209 -3.52 -25.46 -11.86
C GLU A 209 -3.33 -26.95 -12.13
N LYS A 210 -4.14 -27.82 -11.50
CA LYS A 210 -4.08 -29.28 -11.72
C LYS A 210 -4.45 -29.67 -13.13
N GLU A 211 -5.32 -28.91 -13.79
CA GLU A 211 -5.69 -29.08 -15.19
C GLU A 211 -4.69 -28.45 -16.16
N GLY A 212 -3.64 -27.79 -15.66
CA GLY A 212 -2.64 -27.10 -16.47
C GLY A 212 -3.15 -25.82 -17.13
N ASN A 213 -4.20 -25.20 -16.56
CA ASN A 213 -4.85 -24.03 -17.12
C ASN A 213 -4.66 -22.79 -16.23
N ALA A 214 -4.45 -21.63 -16.85
CA ALA A 214 -4.47 -20.35 -16.16
C ALA A 214 -5.89 -19.81 -16.03
N LEU A 215 -6.26 -19.36 -14.82
CA LEU A 215 -7.51 -18.66 -14.57
C LEU A 215 -7.34 -17.14 -14.70
N THR A 216 -8.15 -16.50 -15.56
CA THR A 216 -8.34 -15.05 -15.57
C THR A 216 -9.67 -14.68 -14.90
N ALA A 217 -9.63 -14.12 -13.69
CA ALA A 217 -10.80 -13.96 -12.83
C ALA A 217 -11.09 -12.49 -12.47
N ILE A 218 -12.37 -12.11 -12.48
CA ILE A 218 -12.86 -10.92 -11.78
C ILE A 218 -13.65 -11.39 -10.56
N ALA A 219 -13.08 -11.24 -9.37
CA ALA A 219 -13.69 -11.65 -8.11
C ALA A 219 -14.43 -10.47 -7.46
N ILE A 220 -15.74 -10.64 -7.26
CA ILE A 220 -16.62 -9.65 -6.64
C ILE A 220 -17.07 -10.19 -5.28
N GLY A 221 -17.02 -9.38 -4.23
CA GLY A 221 -17.53 -9.79 -2.93
C GLY A 221 -17.29 -8.78 -1.80
N GLY A 222 -17.49 -9.24 -0.57
CA GLY A 222 -17.39 -8.43 0.64
C GLY A 222 -16.44 -9.02 1.67
N LEU A 223 -16.93 -9.34 2.86
CA LEU A 223 -16.10 -9.69 4.02
C LEU A 223 -15.27 -10.96 3.84
N SER A 224 -15.73 -12.02 3.18
CA SER A 224 -14.92 -13.24 3.07
C SER A 224 -13.82 -13.18 2.00
N LEU A 225 -13.71 -12.06 1.27
CA LEU A 225 -12.49 -11.75 0.51
C LEU A 225 -11.35 -11.25 1.41
N SER A 226 -11.63 -10.89 2.68
CA SER A 226 -10.61 -10.39 3.59
C SER A 226 -9.88 -11.51 4.35
N ARG A 227 -10.43 -12.72 4.47
CA ARG A 227 -9.82 -13.81 5.28
C ARG A 227 -9.90 -15.17 4.58
N GLY A 228 -8.74 -15.83 4.44
CA GLY A 228 -8.64 -17.25 4.09
C GLY A 228 -8.73 -17.59 2.59
N LEU A 229 -9.07 -16.63 1.72
CA LEU A 229 -9.05 -16.84 0.28
C LEU A 229 -7.79 -16.21 -0.35
N THR A 230 -7.01 -17.01 -1.05
CA THR A 230 -5.87 -16.54 -1.85
C THR A 230 -6.39 -16.07 -3.20
N ILE A 231 -6.06 -14.83 -3.59
CA ILE A 231 -6.35 -14.29 -4.92
C ILE A 231 -5.03 -14.23 -5.67
N GLU A 232 -4.83 -15.21 -6.55
CA GLU A 232 -3.58 -15.35 -7.29
C GLU A 232 -3.53 -14.44 -8.51
N GLY A 233 -2.35 -13.90 -8.79
CA GLY A 233 -2.15 -12.98 -9.90
C GLY A 233 -2.95 -11.69 -9.83
N LEU A 234 -3.28 -11.21 -8.62
CA LEU A 234 -4.02 -9.96 -8.42
C LEU A 234 -3.29 -8.79 -9.08
N THR A 235 -3.94 -8.19 -10.09
CA THR A 235 -3.37 -7.12 -10.92
C THR A 235 -4.14 -5.81 -10.72
N VAL A 236 -5.48 -5.85 -10.72
CA VAL A 236 -6.30 -4.65 -10.49
C VAL A 236 -7.21 -4.85 -9.28
N SER A 237 -7.24 -3.87 -8.38
CA SER A 237 -8.12 -3.87 -7.21
C SER A 237 -9.01 -2.63 -7.21
N TYR A 238 -10.30 -2.79 -7.02
CA TYR A 238 -11.27 -1.71 -6.88
C TYR A 238 -11.95 -1.79 -5.52
N ILE A 239 -11.54 -0.90 -4.61
CA ILE A 239 -11.90 -0.92 -3.20
C ILE A 239 -12.62 0.38 -2.85
N TYR A 240 -13.94 0.35 -2.92
CA TYR A 240 -14.75 1.51 -2.56
C TYR A 240 -15.18 1.47 -1.09
N ARG A 241 -15.42 0.26 -0.56
CA ARG A 241 -15.86 0.11 0.83
C ARG A 241 -14.66 0.15 1.78
N ASN A 242 -14.74 1.02 2.79
CA ASN A 242 -13.77 1.00 3.87
C ASN A 242 -14.27 0.30 5.15
N SER A 243 -13.36 -0.41 5.81
CA SER A 243 -13.51 -0.82 7.20
C SER A 243 -12.81 0.19 8.10
N LYS A 244 -13.35 0.46 9.29
CA LYS A 244 -12.69 1.31 10.30
C LYS A 244 -11.64 0.55 11.14
N MET A 245 -11.48 -0.75 10.93
CA MET A 245 -10.57 -1.59 11.72
C MET A 245 -9.23 -1.78 11.02
N TYR A 246 -8.13 -1.47 11.71
CA TYR A 246 -6.74 -1.62 11.23
C TYR A 246 -6.46 -3.00 10.64
N ASP A 247 -6.71 -4.06 11.41
CA ASP A 247 -6.45 -5.44 10.97
C ASP A 247 -7.25 -5.79 9.70
N THR A 248 -8.47 -5.27 9.57
CA THR A 248 -9.29 -5.54 8.39
C THR A 248 -8.75 -4.81 7.18
N LEU A 249 -8.29 -3.57 7.32
CA LEU A 249 -7.70 -2.81 6.22
C LEU A 249 -6.39 -3.47 5.74
N MET A 250 -5.51 -3.87 6.65
CA MET A 250 -4.28 -4.61 6.30
C MET A 250 -4.59 -5.96 5.66
N GLN A 251 -5.57 -6.71 6.16
CA GLN A 251 -6.00 -7.99 5.55
C GLN A 251 -6.69 -7.80 4.18
N MET A 252 -7.28 -6.62 3.94
CA MET A 252 -7.85 -6.24 2.64
C MET A 252 -6.77 -5.80 1.63
N GLY A 253 -5.58 -5.40 2.09
CA GLY A 253 -4.41 -5.04 1.29
C GLY A 253 -3.78 -6.23 0.55
N ARG A 254 -4.58 -6.98 -0.22
CA ARG A 254 -4.14 -8.16 -0.99
C ARG A 254 -3.23 -7.80 -2.16
N TRP A 255 -3.19 -6.52 -2.51
CA TRP A 255 -2.26 -5.99 -3.50
C TRP A 255 -0.81 -6.04 -3.01
N PHE A 256 -0.56 -6.08 -1.70
CA PHE A 256 0.77 -6.36 -1.16
C PHE A 256 1.17 -7.81 -1.43
N GLY A 257 2.36 -8.00 -1.98
CA GLY A 257 2.80 -9.34 -2.40
C GLY A 257 3.88 -9.33 -3.44
N TYR A 258 4.25 -10.53 -3.88
CA TYR A 258 5.16 -10.74 -5.00
C TYR A 258 4.43 -10.49 -6.32
N ARG A 259 5.07 -9.72 -7.20
CA ARG A 259 4.53 -9.27 -8.50
C ARG A 259 5.56 -9.41 -9.62
N ASP A 260 6.33 -10.50 -9.57
CA ASP A 260 7.45 -10.74 -10.48
C ASP A 260 6.98 -10.65 -11.95
N GLY A 261 7.51 -9.67 -12.70
CA GLY A 261 7.24 -9.47 -14.13
C GLY A 261 5.99 -8.66 -14.50
N TYR A 262 5.15 -8.27 -13.54
CA TYR A 262 3.91 -7.52 -13.81
C TYR A 262 3.56 -6.42 -12.78
N GLU A 263 4.50 -6.08 -11.90
CA GLU A 263 4.30 -5.05 -10.88
C GLU A 263 3.87 -3.69 -11.44
N ASP A 264 4.49 -3.26 -12.53
CA ASP A 264 4.21 -2.00 -13.23
C ASP A 264 2.78 -1.94 -13.82
N LEU A 265 2.11 -3.10 -13.92
CA LEU A 265 0.74 -3.22 -14.40
C LEU A 265 -0.30 -3.19 -13.26
N CYS A 266 0.14 -3.19 -12.00
CA CYS A 266 -0.76 -3.22 -10.86
C CYS A 266 -1.44 -1.87 -10.63
N ARG A 267 -2.77 -1.87 -10.47
CA ARG A 267 -3.55 -0.66 -10.15
C ARG A 267 -4.51 -0.92 -9.00
N VAL A 268 -4.59 0.03 -8.07
CA VAL A 268 -5.53 -0.02 -6.93
C VAL A 268 -6.38 1.25 -6.95
N TYR A 269 -7.66 1.07 -7.21
CA TYR A 269 -8.67 2.12 -7.14
C TYR A 269 -9.22 2.19 -5.72
N MET A 270 -9.13 3.37 -5.10
CA MET A 270 -9.67 3.64 -3.77
C MET A 270 -10.03 5.12 -3.62
N SER A 271 -10.86 5.48 -2.63
CA SER A 271 -11.11 6.90 -2.35
C SER A 271 -9.94 7.55 -1.61
N ASP A 272 -9.83 8.88 -1.68
CA ASP A 272 -8.83 9.65 -0.93
C ASP A 272 -8.84 9.34 0.58
N VAL A 273 -10.04 9.17 1.15
CA VAL A 273 -10.20 8.76 2.55
C VAL A 273 -9.58 7.39 2.82
N SER A 274 -9.76 6.41 1.93
CA SER A 274 -9.12 5.10 2.04
C SER A 274 -7.61 5.22 1.97
N TYR A 275 -7.11 6.03 1.04
CA TYR A 275 -5.70 6.23 0.81
C TYR A 275 -5.02 6.79 2.07
N GLY A 276 -5.57 7.85 2.66
CA GLY A 276 -5.07 8.41 3.91
C GLY A 276 -5.04 7.39 5.05
N TRP A 277 -6.05 6.51 5.13
CA TRP A 277 -6.06 5.42 6.11
C TRP A 277 -4.93 4.41 5.86
N TYR A 278 -4.69 4.00 4.61
CA TYR A 278 -3.60 3.09 4.28
C TYR A 278 -2.22 3.71 4.54
N CYS A 279 -2.02 4.99 4.21
CA CYS A 279 -0.79 5.72 4.54
C CYS A 279 -0.54 5.71 6.04
N HIS A 280 -1.53 6.10 6.85
CA HIS A 280 -1.40 6.14 8.31
C HIS A 280 -1.14 4.75 8.93
N ILE A 281 -1.76 3.70 8.38
CA ILE A 281 -1.51 2.33 8.84
C ILE A 281 -0.10 1.87 8.43
N SER A 282 0.38 2.23 7.24
CA SER A 282 1.76 1.93 6.80
C SER A 282 2.77 2.58 7.75
N GLU A 283 2.62 3.87 8.02
CA GLU A 283 3.48 4.61 8.96
C GLU A 283 3.50 3.95 10.34
N ALA A 284 2.33 3.58 10.86
CA ALA A 284 2.20 2.89 12.15
C ALA A 284 2.84 1.49 12.14
N ALA A 285 2.80 0.77 11.00
CA ALA A 285 3.45 -0.52 10.85
C ALA A 285 4.98 -0.40 10.88
N ASP A 286 5.51 0.59 10.17
CA ASP A 286 6.94 0.83 10.08
C ASP A 286 7.50 1.34 11.41
N GLU A 287 6.76 2.20 12.13
CA GLU A 287 7.07 2.58 13.51
C GLU A 287 7.14 1.39 14.47
N LEU A 288 6.20 0.45 14.34
CA LEU A 288 6.22 -0.76 15.15
C LEU A 288 7.41 -1.66 14.79
N ARG A 289 7.75 -1.79 13.50
CA ARG A 289 8.95 -2.53 13.05
C ARG A 289 10.22 -1.92 13.62
N MET A 290 10.35 -0.59 13.60
CA MET A 290 11.49 0.12 14.19
C MET A 290 11.59 -0.14 15.70
N GLN A 291 10.47 -0.08 16.44
CA GLN A 291 10.44 -0.43 17.86
C GLN A 291 10.90 -1.86 18.12
N VAL A 292 10.45 -2.83 17.31
CA VAL A 292 10.90 -4.23 17.42
C VAL A 292 12.40 -4.36 17.12
N LYS A 293 12.92 -3.68 16.09
CA LYS A 293 14.36 -3.65 15.79
C LYS A 293 15.16 -3.08 16.97
N ARG A 294 14.69 -2.00 17.60
CA ARG A 294 15.29 -1.39 18.79
C ARG A 294 15.25 -2.32 20.01
N MET A 295 14.11 -2.93 20.29
CA MET A 295 13.95 -3.89 21.38
C MET A 295 14.94 -5.05 21.28
N ARG A 296 15.11 -5.60 20.06
CA ARG A 296 16.07 -6.69 19.81
C ARG A 296 17.51 -6.25 20.02
N ARG A 297 17.84 -5.05 19.58
CA ARG A 297 19.17 -4.46 19.75
C ARG A 297 19.50 -4.28 21.25
N GLU A 298 18.53 -3.83 22.04
CA GLU A 298 18.64 -3.71 23.51
C GLU A 298 18.56 -5.07 24.25
N ARG A 299 18.33 -6.18 23.54
CA ARG A 299 18.14 -7.54 24.10
C ARG A 299 17.04 -7.61 25.17
N LYS A 300 16.00 -6.77 25.05
CA LYS A 300 14.85 -6.76 25.97
C LYS A 300 13.75 -7.71 25.49
N LYS A 301 12.98 -8.23 26.46
CA LYS A 301 11.74 -8.96 26.16
C LYS A 301 10.60 -7.97 25.85
N PRO A 302 9.57 -8.38 25.11
CA PRO A 302 8.42 -7.52 24.82
C PRO A 302 7.72 -6.95 26.06
N SER A 303 7.63 -7.74 27.15
CA SER A 303 7.11 -7.30 28.45
C SER A 303 7.90 -6.14 29.07
N ASP A 304 9.22 -6.12 28.85
CA ASP A 304 10.13 -5.18 29.52
C ASP A 304 10.37 -3.91 28.69
N PHE A 305 10.06 -3.95 27.39
CA PHE A 305 10.26 -2.84 26.46
C PHE A 305 9.04 -1.93 26.37
N GLY A 306 7.84 -2.52 26.33
CA GLY A 306 6.58 -1.81 26.10
C GLY A 306 6.47 -1.30 24.66
N LEU A 307 5.70 -1.99 23.83
CA LEU A 307 5.45 -1.60 22.44
C LEU A 307 4.21 -0.71 22.36
N TYR A 308 4.21 0.24 21.44
CA TYR A 308 3.06 1.11 21.18
C TYR A 308 2.81 1.23 19.68
N VAL A 309 1.56 1.54 19.32
CA VAL A 309 1.17 1.78 17.92
C VAL A 309 0.49 3.14 17.87
N ARG A 310 0.85 3.92 16.86
CA ARG A 310 0.25 5.23 16.62
C ARG A 310 -1.27 5.09 16.45
N ALA A 311 -2.02 5.79 17.29
CA ALA A 311 -3.47 5.89 17.13
C ALA A 311 -3.79 6.86 15.98
N HIS A 312 -4.82 6.55 15.19
CA HIS A 312 -5.37 7.51 14.26
C HIS A 312 -6.22 8.53 15.04
N PRO A 313 -6.13 9.84 14.74
CA PRO A 313 -6.76 10.90 15.54
C PRO A 313 -8.26 10.69 15.78
N ASP A 314 -9.05 10.32 14.75
CA ASP A 314 -10.52 10.34 14.91
C ASP A 314 -11.29 9.06 14.52
N THR A 315 -10.76 8.18 13.64
CA THR A 315 -11.64 7.27 12.87
C THR A 315 -11.25 5.80 12.88
N LEU A 316 -9.95 5.47 12.90
CA LEU A 316 -9.48 4.09 12.81
C LEU A 316 -9.29 3.47 14.19
N ILE A 317 -9.79 2.25 14.33
CA ILE A 317 -9.65 1.45 15.55
C ILE A 317 -8.52 0.44 15.32
N VAL A 318 -7.48 0.53 16.15
CA VAL A 318 -6.22 -0.24 15.98
C VAL A 318 -6.43 -1.74 16.21
N THR A 319 -7.30 -2.13 17.15
CA THR A 319 -7.68 -3.55 17.37
C THR A 319 -9.06 -3.63 18.04
N ALA A 320 -9.63 -4.84 18.15
CA ALA A 320 -10.93 -5.04 18.79
C ALA A 320 -10.97 -4.44 20.21
N GLN A 321 -12.09 -3.80 20.59
CA GLN A 321 -12.23 -3.12 21.89
C GLN A 321 -11.92 -4.03 23.09
N ASN A 322 -12.29 -5.31 23.02
CA ASN A 322 -12.02 -6.28 24.09
C ASN A 322 -10.51 -6.50 24.32
N LYS A 323 -9.68 -6.34 23.28
CA LYS A 323 -8.22 -6.44 23.38
C LYS A 323 -7.56 -5.13 23.82
N MET A 324 -8.25 -4.00 23.73
CA MET A 324 -7.73 -2.69 24.17
C MET A 324 -8.00 -2.41 25.66
N HIS A 325 -8.71 -3.27 26.38
CA HIS A 325 -9.10 -3.02 27.77
C HIS A 325 -7.89 -2.68 28.68
N TYR A 326 -6.72 -3.26 28.38
CA TYR A 326 -5.48 -3.05 29.12
C TYR A 326 -4.51 -2.07 28.44
N ALA A 327 -4.87 -1.50 27.29
CA ALA A 327 -4.08 -0.51 26.59
C ALA A 327 -4.35 0.90 27.15
N ALA A 328 -3.29 1.68 27.36
CA ALA A 328 -3.41 3.08 27.79
C ALA A 328 -3.08 4.03 26.63
N ASN A 329 -3.99 4.97 26.35
CA ASN A 329 -3.69 6.07 25.44
C ASN A 329 -2.62 6.97 26.08
N ARG A 330 -1.48 7.14 25.41
CA ARG A 330 -0.43 8.07 25.82
C ARG A 330 -0.17 9.06 24.70
N ALA A 331 -0.24 10.34 25.04
CA ALA A 331 0.21 11.41 24.15
C ALA A 331 1.72 11.57 24.31
N PHE A 332 2.46 11.37 23.22
CA PHE A 332 3.89 11.66 23.16
C PHE A 332 4.09 12.98 22.44
N ARG A 333 4.74 13.95 23.09
CA ARG A 333 5.17 15.19 22.43
C ARG A 333 6.56 14.95 21.83
N VAL A 334 6.58 14.45 20.60
CA VAL A 334 7.83 14.34 19.83
C VAL A 334 8.09 15.72 19.22
N SER A 335 8.94 16.50 19.90
CA SER A 335 9.40 17.77 19.38
C SER A 335 10.88 17.92 19.74
N TYR A 336 11.66 18.27 18.72
CA TYR A 336 13.04 18.70 18.85
C TYR A 336 13.16 20.24 18.92
N ASP A 337 12.03 20.96 18.93
CA ASP A 337 12.01 22.42 19.08
C ASP A 337 12.62 22.84 20.42
N GLY A 338 13.52 23.82 20.37
CA GLY A 338 14.27 24.33 21.52
C GLY A 338 15.18 23.30 22.21
N LYS A 339 15.43 22.13 21.62
CA LYS A 339 16.30 21.10 22.19
C LYS A 339 17.61 20.99 21.43
N LEU A 340 18.72 20.96 22.18
CA LEU A 340 20.03 20.61 21.65
C LEU A 340 20.16 19.09 21.60
N MET A 341 20.32 18.54 20.39
CA MET A 341 20.56 17.12 20.17
C MET A 341 22.00 16.91 19.71
N GLU A 342 22.74 16.07 20.43
CA GLU A 342 24.15 15.80 20.14
C GLU A 342 24.42 14.30 20.06
N THR A 343 25.25 13.90 19.10
CA THR A 343 25.80 12.55 19.04
C THR A 343 26.95 12.45 20.03
N HIS A 344 26.75 11.72 21.13
CA HIS A 344 27.78 11.52 22.16
C HIS A 344 28.63 10.24 21.95
N ILE A 345 28.35 9.45 20.90
CA ILE A 345 29.08 8.23 20.55
C ILE A 345 29.51 8.31 19.09
N LEU A 346 30.79 8.00 18.82
CA LEU A 346 31.35 7.94 17.47
C LEU A 346 31.37 6.50 16.96
N PRO A 347 31.16 6.26 15.65
CA PRO A 347 31.40 4.96 15.02
C PRO A 347 32.78 4.38 15.35
N ASP A 348 32.87 3.08 15.60
CA ASP A 348 34.17 2.39 15.80
C ASP A 348 35.03 2.33 14.52
N SER A 349 34.44 2.61 13.35
CA SER A 349 35.12 2.56 12.05
C SER A 349 35.83 3.88 11.74
N ALA A 350 37.16 3.80 11.57
CA ALA A 350 37.98 4.93 11.14
C ALA A 350 37.51 5.52 9.79
N GLU A 351 37.20 4.66 8.82
CA GLU A 351 36.68 5.07 7.51
C GLU A 351 35.36 5.86 7.61
N LYS A 352 34.41 5.40 8.44
CA LYS A 352 33.17 6.15 8.68
C LYS A 352 33.45 7.51 9.31
N ASN A 353 34.38 7.57 10.27
CA ASN A 353 34.75 8.82 10.93
C ASN A 353 35.45 9.80 9.99
N ASP A 354 36.33 9.31 9.12
CA ASP A 354 37.03 10.14 8.13
C ASP A 354 36.05 10.71 7.09
N ASN A 355 35.11 9.87 6.61
CA ASN A 355 34.03 10.32 5.73
C ASN A 355 33.14 11.37 6.41
N ASN A 356 32.76 11.18 7.68
CA ASN A 356 31.98 12.15 8.45
C ASN A 356 32.73 13.47 8.65
N ARG A 357 34.05 13.44 8.90
CA ARG A 357 34.88 14.65 9.00
C ARG A 357 34.93 15.42 7.69
N TYR A 358 35.09 14.70 6.57
CA TYR A 358 35.05 15.30 5.24
C TYR A 358 33.68 15.95 4.97
N LEU A 359 32.59 15.22 5.24
CA LEU A 359 31.23 15.69 5.08
C LEU A 359 30.95 16.95 5.92
N LEU A 360 31.39 16.96 7.18
CA LEU A 360 31.25 18.12 8.08
C LEU A 360 31.99 19.34 7.55
N LYS A 361 33.21 19.15 7.02
CA LYS A 361 34.00 20.24 6.46
C LYS A 361 33.34 20.81 5.19
N ALA A 362 32.90 19.94 4.28
CA ALA A 362 32.20 20.35 3.07
C ALA A 362 30.91 21.12 3.40
N PHE A 363 30.10 20.58 4.32
CA PHE A 363 28.88 21.23 4.79
C PHE A 363 29.16 22.61 5.39
N PHE A 364 30.19 22.74 6.24
CA PHE A 364 30.58 24.03 6.82
C PHE A 364 31.08 25.04 5.78
N ASP A 365 31.87 24.59 4.81
CA ASP A 365 32.36 25.43 3.72
C ASP A 365 31.21 25.91 2.81
N ASP A 366 30.18 25.08 2.62
CA ASP A 366 28.97 25.46 1.87
C ASP A 366 28.09 26.44 2.66
N LEU A 367 27.90 26.23 3.97
CA LEU A 367 27.19 27.18 4.83
C LEU A 367 27.84 28.57 4.81
N LYS A 368 29.18 28.64 4.82
CA LYS A 368 29.91 29.91 4.72
C LYS A 368 29.69 30.66 3.40
N LYS A 369 29.38 29.96 2.31
CA LYS A 369 29.04 30.59 1.02
C LYS A 369 27.61 31.11 1.03
N LEU A 370 26.71 30.44 1.74
CA LEU A 370 25.28 30.74 1.77
C LEU A 370 24.92 31.86 2.75
N ALA A 371 25.56 31.89 3.93
CA ALA A 371 25.23 32.86 4.97
C ALA A 371 26.46 33.31 5.75
N VAL A 372 26.43 34.58 6.20
CA VAL A 372 27.42 35.12 7.14
C VAL A 372 27.02 34.70 8.56
N PRO A 373 27.86 33.93 9.28
CA PRO A 373 27.51 33.48 10.62
C PRO A 373 27.53 34.63 11.62
N HIS A 374 26.54 34.66 12.50
CA HIS A 374 26.57 35.49 13.69
C HIS A 374 27.40 34.80 14.77
N THR A 375 28.36 35.50 15.37
CA THR A 375 29.09 34.99 16.54
C THR A 375 28.30 35.32 17.79
N ASP A 376 27.88 34.30 18.53
CA ASP A 376 27.14 34.50 19.77
C ASP A 376 28.07 34.85 20.95
N LYS A 377 27.47 35.05 22.14
CA LYS A 377 28.21 35.39 23.37
C LYS A 377 29.17 34.30 23.85
N THR A 378 29.10 33.09 23.28
CA THR A 378 29.93 31.93 23.63
C THR A 378 31.07 31.69 22.64
N ASN A 379 31.25 32.60 21.66
CA ASN A 379 32.12 32.43 20.48
C ASN A 379 31.67 31.28 19.54
N SER A 380 30.42 30.84 19.63
CA SER A 380 29.85 29.86 18.70
C SER A 380 29.36 30.57 17.42
N LEU A 381 29.53 29.89 16.28
CA LEU A 381 29.04 30.37 14.99
C LEU A 381 27.61 29.93 14.77
N LEU A 382 26.70 30.90 14.61
CA LEU A 382 25.29 30.68 14.31
C LEU A 382 24.98 31.12 12.88
N PHE A 383 24.62 30.16 12.04
CA PHE A 383 24.07 30.42 10.71
C PHE A 383 22.54 30.55 10.83
N ARG A 384 21.97 31.60 10.24
CA ARG A 384 20.52 31.85 10.19
C ARG A 384 20.05 31.80 8.75
N ASP A 385 18.75 31.60 8.55
CA ASP A 385 18.10 31.60 7.22
C ASP A 385 18.72 30.59 6.24
N VAL A 386 19.15 29.44 6.78
CA VAL A 386 19.67 28.30 6.00
C VAL A 386 18.49 27.46 5.56
N SER A 387 18.42 27.12 4.27
CA SER A 387 17.36 26.23 3.76
C SER A 387 17.47 24.84 4.42
N TRP A 388 16.33 24.32 4.85
CA TRP A 388 16.27 23.09 5.64
C TRP A 388 16.73 21.87 4.83
N GLU A 389 16.60 21.89 3.49
CA GLU A 389 17.06 20.86 2.57
C GLU A 389 18.57 20.64 2.69
N HIS A 390 19.35 21.71 2.90
CA HIS A 390 20.80 21.61 3.09
C HIS A 390 21.15 20.87 4.40
N ILE A 391 20.36 21.11 5.46
CA ILE A 391 20.53 20.44 6.75
C ILE A 391 20.12 18.98 6.62
N GLN A 392 19.01 18.70 5.93
CA GLN A 392 18.50 17.35 5.71
C GLN A 392 19.50 16.48 4.92
N ASP A 393 20.04 16.99 3.82
CA ASP A 393 21.02 16.28 3.00
C ASP A 393 22.28 15.90 3.79
N PHE A 394 22.76 16.81 4.64
CA PHE A 394 23.87 16.53 5.56
C PHE A 394 23.54 15.39 6.53
N VAL A 395 22.39 15.45 7.21
CA VAL A 395 21.99 14.45 8.21
C VAL A 395 21.81 13.07 7.57
N LEU A 396 21.24 12.99 6.35
CA LEU A 396 21.06 11.72 5.62
C LEU A 396 22.39 11.07 5.20
N LYS A 397 23.39 11.89 4.85
CA LYS A 397 24.73 11.43 4.46
C LYS A 397 25.60 11.07 5.67
N PHE A 398 25.36 11.69 6.82
CA PHE A 398 26.14 11.46 8.04
C PHE A 398 25.98 10.02 8.54
N ARG A 399 27.10 9.37 8.89
CA ARG A 399 27.12 7.98 9.38
C ARG A 399 27.16 7.94 10.90
N PHE A 400 26.00 7.75 11.51
CA PHE A 400 25.86 7.69 12.96
C PHE A 400 26.51 6.43 13.56
N HIS A 401 26.91 6.51 14.84
CA HIS A 401 27.18 5.30 15.61
C HIS A 401 25.91 4.46 15.63
N THR A 402 26.07 3.13 15.63
CA THR A 402 24.94 2.21 15.53
C THR A 402 23.89 2.55 16.60
N ASP A 403 24.30 2.87 17.84
CA ASP A 403 23.38 3.16 18.97
C ASP A 403 22.59 4.47 18.84
N MET A 404 22.87 5.26 17.80
CA MET A 404 22.22 6.55 17.50
C MET A 404 21.57 6.56 16.12
N PHE A 405 21.32 5.38 15.54
CA PHE A 405 20.73 5.26 14.21
C PHE A 405 19.31 5.83 14.14
N ASP A 406 18.60 5.86 15.26
CA ASP A 406 17.28 6.49 15.38
C ASP A 406 17.31 8.00 15.09
N LEU A 407 18.42 8.70 15.38
CA LEU A 407 18.57 10.11 15.03
C LEU A 407 18.70 10.33 13.53
N GLN A 408 19.29 9.38 12.81
CA GLN A 408 19.46 9.45 11.35
C GLN A 408 18.11 9.48 10.61
N GLU A 409 17.09 8.82 11.15
CA GLU A 409 15.76 8.75 10.55
C GLU A 409 14.81 9.82 11.12
N ASN A 410 14.83 10.03 12.44
CA ASN A 410 13.86 10.91 13.10
C ASN A 410 14.13 12.40 12.85
N ILE A 411 15.40 12.83 12.76
CA ILE A 411 15.72 14.25 12.54
C ILE A 411 15.28 14.70 11.13
N PRO A 412 15.64 14.02 10.03
CA PRO A 412 15.17 14.40 8.70
C PRO A 412 13.65 14.39 8.57
N ARG A 413 12.97 13.42 9.19
CA ARG A 413 11.51 13.34 9.21
C ARG A 413 10.89 14.53 9.94
N PHE A 414 11.41 14.88 11.11
CA PHE A 414 10.94 16.02 11.89
C PHE A 414 11.16 17.35 11.14
N ILE A 415 12.32 17.53 10.51
CA ILE A 415 12.61 18.74 9.73
C ILE A 415 11.59 18.90 8.60
N LYS A 416 11.30 17.82 7.84
CA LYS A 416 10.30 17.81 6.77
C LYS A 416 8.88 18.11 7.30
N GLU A 417 8.48 17.46 8.40
CA GLU A 417 7.16 17.69 9.00
C GLU A 417 6.99 19.14 9.50
N ILE A 418 8.05 19.79 10.00
CA ILE A 418 8.00 21.19 10.41
C ILE A 418 7.98 22.14 9.22
N SER A 419 8.78 21.89 8.17
CA SER A 419 8.80 22.75 6.99
C SER A 419 7.44 22.80 6.29
N ASP A 420 6.69 21.69 6.28
CA ASP A 420 5.34 21.65 5.70
C ASP A 420 4.34 22.54 6.47
N ILE A 421 4.59 22.78 7.77
CA ILE A 421 3.74 23.61 8.65
C ILE A 421 4.23 25.07 8.67
N TYR A 422 5.53 25.27 8.54
CA TYR A 422 6.23 26.56 8.61
C TYR A 422 7.17 26.70 7.39
N PRO A 423 6.63 26.99 6.20
CA PRO A 423 7.39 27.03 4.94
C PRO A 423 8.40 28.17 4.86
#